data_AF-A0A4Z2DYM0-F1
#
_entry.id   AF-A0A4Z2DYM0-F1
#
_cell.length_a   1.000
_cell.length_b   1.000
_cell.length_c   1.000
_cell.angle_alpha   90.00
_cell.angle_beta   90.00
_cell.angle_gamma   90.00
#
_symmetry.space_group_name_H-M   'P 1'
#
loop_
_entity.id
_entity.type
_entity.pdbx_description
1 polymer ?
#
loop_
_entity_poly.entity_id
_entity_poly.type
_entity_poly.pdbx_seq_one_letter_code
_entity_poly.pdbx_strand_id
1 'polypeptide(L)'
;MVSRRQRKQKKYPWSLWILTSDVKGAGTDAQVFLQIYGEKGKSDEIRLENNSDSFEQAQLDKFMVEMPDMGKLRKVRIWHEKRHPFAGWHLAKVRAIALSAGGSCLPVLCSLLALNTKLDME
;
A
#
# COMPACT_ATOMS: atom_id res chain seq x y z
N MET A 1 6.27 -11.41 -37.09
CA MET A 1 5.67 -10.76 -35.90
C MET A 1 6.06 -11.57 -34.67
N VAL A 2 6.94 -11.06 -33.80
CA VAL A 2 7.39 -11.81 -32.62
C VAL A 2 6.40 -11.55 -31.48
N SER A 3 5.56 -12.55 -31.18
CA SER A 3 4.68 -12.55 -30.00
C SER A 3 5.54 -12.47 -28.74
N ARG A 4 5.59 -11.30 -28.11
CA ARG A 4 6.19 -11.13 -26.78
C ARG A 4 5.31 -11.85 -25.77
N ARG A 5 5.57 -13.13 -25.50
CA ARG A 5 5.04 -13.83 -24.32
C ARG A 5 5.50 -13.06 -23.09
N GLN A 6 4.65 -12.20 -22.53
CA GLN A 6 4.88 -11.64 -21.21
C GLN A 6 5.01 -12.82 -20.25
N ARG A 7 6.24 -13.06 -19.75
CA ARG A 7 6.48 -13.99 -18.65
C ARG A 7 5.60 -13.54 -17.48
N LYS A 8 4.50 -14.25 -17.23
CA LYS A 8 3.64 -14.06 -16.06
C LYS A 8 4.53 -14.24 -14.83
N GLN A 9 4.90 -13.15 -14.18
CA GLN A 9 5.68 -13.22 -12.95
C GLN A 9 4.83 -13.90 -11.88
N LYS A 10 5.43 -14.80 -11.10
CA LYS A 10 4.73 -15.42 -9.96
C LYS A 10 4.41 -14.31 -8.96
N LYS A 11 3.13 -14.14 -8.66
CA LYS A 11 2.66 -13.22 -7.63
C LYS A 11 2.57 -13.98 -6.31
N TYR A 12 2.90 -13.30 -5.23
CA TYR A 12 2.78 -13.79 -3.88
C TYR A 12 1.75 -12.94 -3.14
N PRO A 13 0.98 -13.53 -2.21
CA PRO A 13 0.07 -12.77 -1.37
C PRO A 13 0.86 -11.96 -0.33
N TRP A 14 0.42 -10.73 -0.09
CA TRP A 14 0.96 -9.84 0.92
C TRP A 14 -0.18 -9.32 1.78
N SER A 15 0.06 -9.23 3.08
CA SER A 15 -0.86 -8.59 4.03
C SER A 15 -0.42 -7.16 4.27
N LEU A 16 -1.28 -6.21 3.92
CA LEU A 16 -1.14 -4.80 4.21
C LEU A 16 -2.02 -4.42 5.39
N TRP A 17 -1.45 -3.63 6.30
CA TRP A 17 -2.13 -3.12 7.48
C TRP A 17 -1.99 -1.60 7.43
N ILE A 18 -3.10 -0.91 7.36
CA ILE A 18 -3.15 0.54 7.29
C ILE A 18 -3.85 1.02 8.53
N LEU A 19 -3.16 1.86 9.29
CA LEU A 19 -3.71 2.51 10.46
C LEU A 19 -3.98 3.97 10.10
N THR A 20 -5.24 4.34 10.12
CA THR A 20 -5.66 5.74 10.04
C THR A 20 -5.47 6.37 11.41
N SER A 21 -5.04 7.64 11.44
CA SER A 21 -4.81 8.34 12.70
C SER A 21 -6.10 8.65 13.45
N ASP A 22 -5.98 8.88 14.76
CA ASP A 22 -7.07 9.36 15.61
C ASP A 22 -7.18 10.90 15.60
N VAL A 23 -7.00 11.52 14.43
CA VAL A 23 -7.23 12.96 14.26
C VAL A 23 -8.68 13.16 13.80
N LYS A 24 -9.37 14.15 14.37
CA LYS A 24 -10.74 14.49 13.95
C LYS A 24 -10.78 14.78 12.46
N GLY A 25 -11.60 14.04 11.72
CA GLY A 25 -11.71 14.17 10.27
C GLY A 25 -10.54 13.56 9.50
N ALA A 26 -9.79 12.62 10.09
CA ALA A 26 -8.72 11.89 9.42
C ALA A 26 -9.20 10.83 8.41
N GLY A 27 -10.51 10.54 8.38
CA GLY A 27 -11.10 9.51 7.54
C GLY A 27 -11.19 9.90 6.06
N THR A 28 -11.35 8.92 5.18
CA THR A 28 -11.52 9.16 3.74
C THR A 28 -12.46 8.17 3.08
N ASP A 29 -13.40 8.68 2.31
CA ASP A 29 -14.22 7.90 1.36
C ASP A 29 -13.60 7.87 -0.05
N ALA A 30 -12.50 8.60 -0.26
CA ALA A 30 -11.81 8.61 -1.55
C ALA A 30 -11.10 7.28 -1.84
N GLN A 31 -10.97 6.98 -3.13
CA GLN A 31 -10.24 5.81 -3.59
C GLN A 31 -8.74 5.92 -3.23
N VAL A 32 -8.22 4.93 -2.52
CA VAL A 32 -6.80 4.84 -2.14
C VAL A 32 -6.05 3.91 -3.08
N PHE A 33 -4.84 4.33 -3.43
CA PHE A 33 -3.88 3.61 -4.26
C PHE A 33 -2.57 3.44 -3.51
N LEU A 34 -1.93 2.30 -3.74
CA LEU A 34 -0.67 1.94 -3.12
C LEU A 34 0.31 1.40 -4.16
N GLN A 35 1.56 1.83 -4.06
CA GLN A 35 2.66 1.36 -4.88
C GLN A 35 3.88 1.11 -4.01
N ILE A 36 4.46 -0.08 -4.14
CA ILE A 36 5.61 -0.52 -3.37
C ILE A 36 6.83 -0.57 -4.30
N TYR A 37 7.97 -0.11 -3.77
CA TYR A 37 9.25 -0.16 -4.42
C TYR A 37 10.17 -1.05 -3.60
N GLY A 38 10.69 -2.10 -4.22
CA GLY A 38 11.73 -2.95 -3.67
C GLY A 38 13.01 -2.90 -4.49
N GLU A 39 13.97 -3.73 -4.09
CA GLU A 39 15.27 -3.84 -4.74
C GLU A 39 15.17 -4.43 -6.16
N LYS A 40 14.25 -5.39 -6.36
CA LYS A 40 14.06 -6.06 -7.67
C LYS A 40 13.19 -5.27 -8.64
N GLY A 41 12.56 -4.17 -8.20
CA GLY A 41 11.70 -3.36 -9.03
C GLY A 41 10.53 -2.73 -8.26
N LYS A 42 9.55 -2.22 -9.02
CA LYS A 42 8.32 -1.61 -8.49
C LYS A 42 7.13 -2.53 -8.69
N SER A 43 6.17 -2.43 -7.78
CA SER A 43 4.84 -3.02 -7.94
C SER A 43 4.03 -2.25 -8.97
N ASP A 44 3.03 -2.92 -9.51
CA ASP A 44 1.90 -2.24 -10.14
C ASP A 44 1.17 -1.36 -9.11
N GLU A 45 0.39 -0.41 -9.62
CA GLU A 45 -0.51 0.38 -8.78
C GLU A 45 -1.61 -0.53 -8.26
N ILE A 46 -1.66 -0.70 -6.94
CA ILE A 46 -2.65 -1.53 -6.28
C ILE A 46 -3.76 -0.62 -5.77
N ARG A 47 -4.94 -0.79 -6.35
CA ARG A 47 -6.17 -0.19 -5.85
C ARG A 47 -6.61 -0.94 -4.60
N LEU A 48 -6.71 -0.23 -3.47
CA LEU A 48 -7.27 -0.81 -2.25
C LEU A 48 -8.80 -0.67 -2.33
N GLU A 49 -9.46 -1.79 -2.62
CA GLU A 49 -10.92 -1.79 -2.72
C GLU A 49 -11.55 -1.75 -1.32
N ASN A 50 -12.30 -0.68 -1.08
CA ASN A 50 -13.02 -0.43 0.17
C ASN A 50 -14.39 -1.10 0.06
N ASN A 51 -14.70 -2.04 0.96
CA ASN A 51 -16.08 -2.50 1.12
C ASN A 51 -16.72 -1.70 2.27
N SER A 52 -17.45 -0.67 1.87
CA SER A 52 -18.39 0.19 2.62
C SER A 52 -17.90 1.06 3.78
N ASP A 53 -16.87 0.72 4.57
CA ASP A 53 -16.43 1.54 5.73
C ASP A 53 -14.91 1.41 6.03
N SER A 54 -14.08 1.43 4.99
CA SER A 54 -12.61 1.40 5.18
C SER A 54 -12.04 2.80 5.34
N PHE A 55 -10.93 2.92 6.09
CA PHE A 55 -10.18 4.15 6.32
C PHE A 55 -10.87 5.20 7.21
N GLU A 56 -11.67 4.78 8.18
CA GLU A 56 -12.24 5.67 9.20
C GLU A 56 -11.19 6.13 10.23
N GLN A 57 -11.54 7.17 10.98
CA GLN A 57 -10.71 7.67 12.08
C GLN A 57 -10.39 6.54 13.08
N ALA A 58 -9.11 6.43 13.45
CA ALA A 58 -8.59 5.42 14.38
C ALA A 58 -8.85 3.95 13.99
N GLN A 59 -9.21 3.68 12.73
CA GLN A 59 -9.43 2.33 12.23
C GLN A 59 -8.12 1.69 11.73
N LEU A 60 -8.00 0.39 11.99
CA LEU A 60 -6.97 -0.46 11.40
C LEU A 60 -7.59 -1.33 10.33
N ASP A 61 -7.19 -1.09 9.09
CA ASP A 61 -7.67 -1.80 7.91
C ASP A 61 -6.64 -2.82 7.44
N LYS A 62 -7.11 -4.03 7.11
CA LYS A 62 -6.29 -5.12 6.60
C LYS A 62 -6.66 -5.44 5.17
N PHE A 63 -5.70 -5.33 4.27
CA PHE A 63 -5.85 -5.66 2.85
C PHE A 63 -4.95 -6.82 2.46
N MET A 64 -5.45 -7.69 1.59
CA MET A 64 -4.66 -8.75 0.98
C MET A 64 -4.44 -8.41 -0.48
N VAL A 65 -3.17 -8.37 -0.90
CA VAL A 65 -2.79 -7.97 -2.25
C VAL A 65 -1.80 -8.95 -2.84
N GLU A 66 -1.87 -9.18 -4.15
CA GLU A 66 -0.96 -10.10 -4.84
C GLU A 66 0.05 -9.33 -5.68
N MET A 67 1.33 -9.49 -5.33
CA MET A 67 2.41 -8.76 -6.00
C MET A 67 3.62 -9.67 -6.30
N PRO A 68 4.40 -9.38 -7.35
CA PRO A 68 5.60 -10.16 -7.64
C PRO A 68 6.63 -10.05 -6.52
N ASP A 69 7.59 -10.96 -6.49
CA ASP A 69 8.70 -10.88 -5.54
C ASP A 69 9.56 -9.63 -5.81
N MET A 70 9.48 -8.66 -4.89
CA MET A 70 10.23 -7.40 -4.94
C MET A 70 11.55 -7.45 -4.16
N GLY A 71 11.84 -8.55 -3.46
CA GLY A 71 12.95 -8.63 -2.54
C GLY A 71 12.77 -7.69 -1.33
N LYS A 72 13.86 -7.01 -0.92
CA LYS A 72 13.82 -6.06 0.21
C LYS A 72 13.02 -4.81 -0.17
N LEU A 73 12.05 -4.44 0.67
CA LEU A 73 11.27 -3.22 0.49
C LEU A 73 12.11 -1.98 0.77
N ARG A 74 12.02 -0.98 -0.11
CA ARG A 74 12.77 0.27 0.00
C ARG A 74 11.87 1.48 0.26
N LYS A 75 10.74 1.57 -0.45
CA LYS A 75 9.80 2.69 -0.33
C LYS A 75 8.37 2.19 -0.55
N VAL A 76 7.44 2.75 0.21
CA VAL A 76 6.00 2.57 -0.03
C VAL A 76 5.43 3.94 -0.35
N ARG A 77 4.67 4.03 -1.44
CA ARG A 77 3.92 5.20 -1.84
C ARG A 77 2.45 4.89 -1.66
N ILE A 78 1.75 5.75 -0.95
CA ILE A 78 0.31 5.65 -0.78
C ILE A 78 -0.30 7.02 -1.06
N TRP A 79 -1.41 7.04 -1.77
CA TRP A 79 -2.11 8.27 -2.11
C TRP A 79 -3.59 7.98 -2.32
N HIS A 80 -4.38 9.04 -2.30
CA HIS A 80 -5.82 8.98 -2.54
C HIS A 80 -6.17 9.83 -3.76
N GLU A 81 -7.29 9.52 -4.40
CA GLU A 81 -7.85 10.36 -5.46
C GLU A 81 -8.41 11.66 -4.84
N LYS A 82 -8.15 12.80 -5.48
CA LYS A 82 -8.56 14.13 -4.99
C LYS A 82 -9.95 14.55 -5.46
N ARG A 83 -10.82 13.60 -5.79
CA ARG A 83 -12.10 13.92 -6.42
C ARG A 83 -13.09 14.62 -5.49
N HIS A 84 -12.84 14.58 -4.18
CA HIS A 84 -13.73 15.15 -3.17
C HIS A 84 -13.09 16.34 -2.44
N PRO A 85 -13.68 17.54 -2.48
CA PRO A 85 -13.32 18.61 -1.55
C PRO A 85 -13.59 18.09 -0.12
N PHE A 86 -12.67 18.33 0.81
CA PHE A 86 -12.68 17.83 2.20
C PHE A 86 -12.29 16.35 2.44
N ALA A 87 -11.75 15.63 1.45
CA ALA A 87 -11.12 14.32 1.68
C ALA A 87 -9.70 14.47 2.29
N GLY A 88 -9.65 14.95 3.54
CA GLY A 88 -8.42 15.07 4.33
C GLY A 88 -8.06 13.73 4.96
N TRP A 89 -7.31 12.88 4.26
CA TRP A 89 -6.88 11.62 4.85
C TRP A 89 -5.60 11.80 5.66
N HIS A 90 -5.56 11.36 6.91
CA HIS A 90 -4.34 11.37 7.71
C HIS A 90 -3.94 9.96 8.16
N LEU A 91 -2.91 9.43 7.51
CA LEU A 91 -2.42 8.09 7.75
C LEU A 91 -1.38 8.06 8.88
N ALA A 92 -1.61 7.20 9.88
CA ALA A 92 -0.68 7.06 11.00
C ALA A 92 0.46 6.09 10.69
N LYS A 93 0.13 4.91 10.15
CA LYS A 93 1.12 3.85 9.92
C LYS A 93 0.68 2.90 8.82
N VAL A 94 1.62 2.51 7.96
CA VAL A 94 1.45 1.36 7.05
C VAL A 94 2.42 0.26 7.46
N ARG A 95 1.94 -0.99 7.50
CA ARG A 95 2.77 -2.18 7.56
C ARG A 95 2.46 -3.08 6.38
N ALA A 96 3.50 -3.58 5.73
CA ALA A 96 3.40 -4.53 4.64
C ALA A 96 4.18 -5.80 5.00
N ILE A 97 3.52 -6.95 4.95
CA ILE A 97 4.09 -8.25 5.31
C ILE A 97 3.94 -9.18 4.11
N ALA A 98 5.06 -9.67 3.59
CA ALA A 98 5.09 -10.70 2.56
C ALA A 98 4.68 -12.05 3.15
N LEU A 99 3.66 -12.69 2.59
CA LEU A 99 3.34 -14.08 2.92
C LEU A 99 4.16 -14.97 1.97
N SER A 100 5.48 -14.96 2.15
CA SER A 100 6.36 -15.90 1.47
C SER A 100 6.12 -17.30 2.06
N ALA A 101 5.80 -18.27 1.20
CA ALA A 101 5.54 -19.67 1.57
C ALA A 101 6.78 -20.43 2.12
N GLY A 102 7.90 -19.75 2.38
CA GLY A 102 9.14 -20.37 2.85
C GLY A 102 9.77 -19.59 3.99
N GLY A 103 9.40 -19.93 5.22
CA GLY A 103 10.31 -20.02 6.37
C GLY A 103 11.28 -18.87 6.62
N SER A 104 10.81 -17.64 6.74
CA SER A 104 11.38 -16.70 7.71
C SER A 104 10.41 -15.54 7.89
N CYS A 105 9.66 -15.62 9.00
CA CYS A 105 9.00 -14.47 9.58
C CYS A 105 10.11 -13.51 10.04
N LEU A 106 10.69 -12.75 9.10
CA LEU A 106 11.38 -11.54 9.47
C LEU A 106 10.28 -10.49 9.66
N PRO A 107 10.07 -9.97 10.89
CA PRO A 107 9.25 -8.79 11.05
C PRO A 107 9.99 -7.69 10.30
N VAL A 108 9.62 -7.44 9.05
CA VAL A 108 9.98 -6.21 8.37
C VAL A 108 9.16 -5.14 9.08
N LEU A 109 9.62 -4.72 10.27
CA LEU A 109 9.13 -3.58 11.01
C LEU A 109 9.57 -2.33 10.26
N CYS A 110 9.07 -2.17 9.03
CA CYS A 110 9.12 -0.90 8.33
C CYS A 110 8.00 -0.06 8.93
N SER A 111 8.29 0.55 10.07
CA SER A 111 7.49 1.65 10.62
C SER A 111 7.76 2.88 9.77
N LEU A 112 7.27 2.90 8.53
CA LEU A 112 7.24 4.14 7.75
C LEU A 112 6.05 4.94 8.25
N LEU A 113 6.37 5.99 9.02
CA LEU A 113 5.50 7.15 9.16
C LEU A 113 5.24 7.64 7.73
N ALA A 114 4.00 7.51 7.27
CA ALA A 114 3.60 8.24 6.08
C ALA A 114 3.53 9.71 6.48
N LEU A 115 4.62 10.43 6.22
CA LEU A 115 4.51 11.85 5.98
C LEU A 115 3.62 11.99 4.75
N ASN A 116 2.40 12.45 5.02
CA ASN A 116 1.45 12.88 4.02
C ASN A 116 2.10 13.88 3.05
N THR A 117 1.49 13.95 1.87
CA THR A 117 1.78 14.86 0.76
C THR A 117 2.97 14.46 -0.12
N LYS A 118 2.62 14.02 -1.33
CA LYS A 118 3.30 14.36 -2.58
C LYS A 118 4.67 15.06 -2.42
N LEU A 119 5.72 14.29 -2.16
CA LEU A 119 7.07 14.63 -2.60
C LEU A 119 7.15 14.25 -4.08
N ASP A 120 6.58 15.10 -4.93
CA ASP A 120 7.20 15.34 -6.21
C ASP A 120 8.52 16.05 -5.88
N MET A 121 9.63 15.41 -6.28
CA MET A 121 10.93 16.07 -6.31
C MET A 121 10.87 17.13 -7.39
N GLU A 122 10.83 18.39 -6.99
CA GLU A 122 11.73 19.40 -7.52
C GLU A 122 12.73 19.76 -6.41
#